data_AF-A0A2T5JNA6-F1
#
_entry.id   AF-A0A2T5JNA6-F1
#
_cell.length_a   1.000
_cell.length_b   1.000
_cell.length_c   1.000
_cell.angle_alpha   90.00
_cell.angle_beta   90.00
_cell.angle_gamma   90.00
#
_symmetry.space_group_name_H-M   'P 1'
#
loop_
_entity.id
_entity.type
_entity.pdbx_description
1 polymer ?
#
loop_
_entity_poly.entity_id
_entity_poly.type
_entity_poly.pdbx_seq_one_letter_code
_entity_poly.pdbx_strand_id
1 'polypeptide(L)'
;MTNHVFKFTVVWDKALAQQFSIDFVLASNASLSHIAELSKCLRAFVQVGVHGGFVEPTEAPHEGSLSLVSQDFGNPEKPRFLLEARSIDVRAFLVLQNLVARFSRRVHRVYGVEVRSLAPLAGDVHVLFPPLTWDNAHDLYPGLSSFISVRVQIEDPQDYHKGRRCVVEFQQPEVREKLELLREWINHWATIVELGGYSLPVREAHEAEAWVDVLQIYDEYSVEVVFSLFEAAEEAWKPLINLLDRFSIEIGSLALVSVE
;
A
#
# COMPACT_ATOMS: atom_id res chain seq x y z
N MET A 1 -16.03 7.00 23.70
CA MET A 1 -14.78 7.65 23.24
C MET A 1 -15.03 8.16 21.84
N THR A 2 -14.83 9.44 21.57
CA THR A 2 -15.20 10.07 20.29
C THR A 2 -14.23 9.63 19.20
N ASN A 3 -14.74 8.96 18.15
CA ASN A 3 -14.00 8.66 16.93
C ASN A 3 -13.40 9.97 16.39
N HIS A 4 -12.08 10.11 16.43
CA HIS A 4 -11.40 11.19 15.73
C HIS A 4 -11.34 10.84 14.25
N VAL A 5 -12.49 10.94 13.58
CA VAL A 5 -12.60 10.81 12.13
C VAL A 5 -12.13 12.13 11.53
N PHE A 6 -10.96 12.14 10.94
CA PHE A 6 -10.55 13.23 10.06
C PHE A 6 -11.31 13.11 8.73
N LYS A 7 -11.53 14.22 8.04
CA LYS A 7 -12.21 14.20 6.74
C LYS A 7 -11.24 13.63 5.70
N PHE A 8 -11.58 12.51 5.07
CA PHE A 8 -10.86 11.99 3.91
C PHE A 8 -11.76 12.13 2.68
N THR A 9 -11.25 12.71 1.61
CA THR A 9 -12.03 12.90 0.37
C THR A 9 -11.14 12.58 -0.81
N VAL A 10 -11.66 11.77 -1.73
CA VAL A 10 -11.01 11.45 -3.00
C VAL A 10 -11.92 11.91 -4.13
N VAL A 11 -11.40 12.79 -4.97
CA VAL A 11 -12.01 13.21 -6.23
C VAL A 11 -11.19 12.58 -7.34
N TRP A 12 -11.79 11.61 -8.03
CA TRP A 12 -11.11 10.77 -9.00
C TRP A 12 -11.68 10.98 -10.40
N ASP A 13 -10.77 11.04 -11.37
CA ASP A 13 -11.07 10.89 -12.78
C ASP A 13 -10.73 9.45 -13.18
N LYS A 14 -11.57 8.82 -14.02
CA LYS A 14 -11.34 7.48 -14.55
C LYS A 14 -10.28 7.45 -15.66
N ALA A 15 -9.56 8.55 -15.88
CA ALA A 15 -8.44 8.61 -16.80
C ALA A 15 -7.35 7.59 -16.42
N LEU A 16 -6.84 6.87 -17.43
CA LEU A 16 -5.77 5.89 -17.25
C LEU A 16 -4.47 6.51 -16.74
N ALA A 17 -4.18 7.75 -17.11
CA ALA A 17 -3.01 8.48 -16.64
C ALA A 17 -3.45 9.85 -16.13
N GLN A 18 -3.06 10.19 -14.91
CA GLN A 18 -3.44 11.46 -14.30
C GLN A 18 -2.42 11.94 -13.27
N GLN A 19 -2.39 13.26 -13.11
CA GLN A 19 -1.71 13.89 -11.99
C GLN A 19 -2.74 14.29 -10.94
N PHE A 20 -2.40 14.11 -9.67
CA PHE A 20 -3.28 14.48 -8.57
C PHE A 20 -2.49 15.05 -7.40
N SER A 21 -3.13 15.94 -6.65
CA SER A 21 -2.60 16.44 -5.38
C SER A 21 -3.16 15.62 -4.22
N ILE A 22 -2.35 15.46 -3.17
CA ILE A 22 -2.78 15.06 -1.85
C ILE A 22 -2.50 16.24 -0.91
N ASP A 23 -3.56 16.88 -0.48
CA ASP A 23 -3.55 18.04 0.40
C ASP A 23 -3.92 17.63 1.82
N PHE A 24 -3.04 17.93 2.77
CA PHE A 24 -3.28 17.65 4.19
C PHE A 24 -3.68 18.90 4.95
N VAL A 25 -4.43 18.71 6.04
CA VAL A 25 -4.69 19.72 7.06
C VAL A 25 -4.32 19.11 8.40
N LEU A 26 -3.20 19.54 8.96
CA LEU A 26 -2.68 19.08 10.25
C LEU A 26 -3.16 20.00 11.37
N ALA A 27 -3.10 19.52 12.62
CA ALA A 27 -3.31 20.38 13.78
C ALA A 27 -2.24 21.46 13.88
N SER A 28 -2.63 22.61 14.45
CA SER A 28 -1.73 23.74 14.70
C SER A 28 -0.53 23.28 15.52
N ASN A 29 0.66 23.85 15.28
CA ASN A 29 1.97 23.47 15.86
C ASN A 29 2.71 22.32 15.14
N ALA A 30 2.30 21.94 13.93
CA ALA A 30 3.01 20.94 13.14
C ALA A 30 4.50 21.32 12.97
N SER A 31 5.39 20.39 13.34
CA SER A 31 6.84 20.58 13.27
C SER A 31 7.41 19.91 12.01
N LEU A 32 8.68 20.22 11.69
CA LEU A 32 9.39 19.54 10.61
C LEU A 32 9.52 18.02 10.84
N SER A 33 9.61 17.56 12.09
CA SER A 33 9.63 16.12 12.38
C SER A 33 8.29 15.46 12.06
N HIS A 34 7.16 16.13 12.33
CA HIS A 34 5.84 15.62 11.94
C HIS A 34 5.70 15.52 10.41
N ILE A 35 6.20 16.51 9.68
CA ILE A 35 6.23 16.47 8.21
C ILE A 35 7.11 15.33 7.69
N ALA A 36 8.26 15.09 8.31
CA ALA A 36 9.16 14.00 7.95
C ALA A 36 8.49 12.63 8.15
N GLU A 37 7.81 12.42 9.29
CA GLU A 37 7.06 11.19 9.57
C GLU A 37 5.88 10.99 8.59
N LEU A 38 5.09 12.04 8.33
CA LEU A 38 4.03 11.99 7.31
C LEU A 38 4.59 11.63 5.93
N SER A 39 5.74 12.21 5.58
CA SER A 39 6.42 11.92 4.32
C SER A 39 6.89 10.47 4.24
N LYS A 40 7.26 9.83 5.35
CA LYS A 40 7.59 8.39 5.36
C LYS A 40 6.37 7.55 5.02
N CYS A 41 5.21 7.84 5.61
CA CYS A 41 3.95 7.14 5.30
C CYS A 41 3.62 7.23 3.79
N LEU A 42 3.69 8.43 3.22
CA LEU A 42 3.45 8.65 1.79
C LEU A 42 4.50 7.99 0.91
N ARG A 43 5.78 8.03 1.28
CA ARG A 43 6.83 7.35 0.52
C ARG A 43 6.61 5.84 0.49
N ALA A 44 6.25 5.21 1.62
CA ALA A 44 5.95 3.78 1.66
C ALA A 44 4.79 3.42 0.71
N PHE A 45 3.70 4.21 0.77
CA PHE A 45 2.58 4.08 -0.18
C PHE A 45 3.03 4.23 -1.64
N VAL A 46 3.79 5.28 -1.95
CA VAL A 46 4.28 5.53 -3.31
C VAL A 46 5.19 4.41 -3.79
N GLN A 47 6.12 3.90 -2.97
CA GLN A 47 7.06 2.86 -3.40
C GLN A 47 6.37 1.58 -3.85
N VAL A 48 5.32 1.14 -3.17
CA VAL A 48 4.55 -0.02 -3.66
C VAL A 48 3.79 0.29 -4.95
N GLY A 49 3.25 1.50 -5.07
CA GLY A 49 2.62 1.93 -6.31
C GLY A 49 3.61 2.08 -7.48
N VAL A 50 4.86 2.50 -7.24
CA VAL A 50 5.94 2.56 -8.25
C VAL A 50 6.15 1.19 -8.89
N HIS A 51 6.07 0.12 -8.08
CA HIS A 51 6.25 -1.26 -8.50
C HIS A 51 4.96 -1.97 -8.91
N GLY A 52 3.87 -1.24 -9.17
CA GLY A 52 2.63 -1.81 -9.70
C GLY A 52 1.75 -2.52 -8.66
N GLY A 53 2.05 -2.42 -7.36
CA GLY A 53 1.28 -3.09 -6.32
C GLY A 53 -0.19 -2.64 -6.26
N PHE A 54 -0.50 -1.43 -6.72
CA PHE A 54 -1.84 -0.86 -6.74
C PHE A 54 -2.47 -0.80 -8.13
N VAL A 55 -2.03 -1.64 -9.07
CA VAL A 55 -2.60 -1.68 -10.43
C VAL A 55 -4.11 -1.96 -10.41
N GLU A 56 -4.84 -1.36 -11.35
CA GLU A 56 -6.23 -1.73 -11.63
C GLU A 56 -6.35 -3.24 -11.93
N PRO A 57 -7.38 -3.94 -11.42
CA PRO A 57 -7.49 -5.39 -11.61
C PRO A 57 -7.55 -5.84 -13.07
N THR A 58 -7.98 -4.96 -13.98
CA THR A 58 -8.12 -5.22 -15.41
C THR A 58 -6.88 -4.86 -16.23
N GLU A 59 -5.78 -4.50 -15.59
CA GLU A 59 -4.54 -4.06 -16.23
C GLU A 59 -3.39 -4.96 -15.77
N ALA A 60 -2.33 -5.06 -16.58
CA ALA A 60 -1.17 -5.86 -16.20
C ALA A 60 -0.30 -5.12 -15.16
N PRO A 61 0.33 -5.79 -14.18
CA PRO A 61 1.06 -5.11 -13.11
C PRO A 61 2.17 -4.13 -13.57
N HIS A 62 2.80 -4.38 -14.71
CA HIS A 62 3.81 -3.48 -15.29
C HIS A 62 3.23 -2.21 -15.93
N GLU A 63 1.91 -2.15 -16.16
CA GLU A 63 1.20 -0.96 -16.67
C GLU A 63 0.81 0.01 -15.56
N GLY A 64 0.68 -0.51 -14.33
CA GLY A 64 0.40 0.26 -13.12
C GLY A 64 1.63 0.97 -12.59
N SER A 65 1.53 2.27 -12.33
CA SER A 65 2.59 3.02 -11.66
C SER A 65 2.05 4.21 -10.87
N LEU A 66 2.74 4.53 -9.78
CA LEU A 66 2.51 5.71 -8.97
C LEU A 66 3.85 6.36 -8.65
N SER A 67 4.01 7.64 -8.90
CA SER A 67 5.26 8.35 -8.61
C SER A 67 5.00 9.68 -7.90
N LEU A 68 5.96 10.09 -7.08
CA LEU A 68 5.96 11.38 -6.41
C LEU A 68 6.68 12.40 -7.30
N VAL A 69 5.97 13.42 -7.76
CA VAL A 69 6.49 14.47 -8.63
C VAL A 69 7.11 15.60 -7.82
N SER A 70 6.39 16.08 -6.80
CA SER A 70 6.88 17.17 -5.95
C SER A 70 6.23 17.18 -4.57
N GLN A 71 6.84 17.94 -3.67
CA GLN A 71 6.38 18.14 -2.29
C GLN A 71 6.43 19.64 -1.97
N ASP A 72 5.37 20.17 -1.38
CA ASP A 72 5.30 21.55 -0.90
C ASP A 72 5.03 21.57 0.60
N PHE A 73 5.98 22.13 1.34
CA PHE A 73 5.94 22.27 2.80
C PHE A 73 5.97 23.74 3.23
N GLY A 74 5.65 24.68 2.33
CA GLY A 74 5.66 26.12 2.61
C GLY A 74 4.76 26.49 3.80
N ASN A 75 3.73 25.69 4.07
CA ASN A 75 2.99 25.71 5.33
C ASN A 75 3.06 24.31 6.00
N PRO A 76 3.73 24.16 7.15
CA PRO A 76 3.81 22.89 7.88
C PRO A 76 2.45 22.33 8.33
N GLU A 77 1.42 23.16 8.44
CA GLU A 77 0.07 22.71 8.77
C GLU A 77 -0.72 22.24 7.54
N LYS A 78 -0.21 22.53 6.34
CA LYS A 78 -0.85 22.18 5.06
C LYS A 78 0.16 21.61 4.06
N PRO A 79 0.85 20.51 4.37
CA PRO A 79 1.75 19.90 3.42
C PRO A 79 0.96 19.36 2.23
N ARG A 80 1.53 19.51 1.04
CA ARG A 80 0.97 19.05 -0.23
C ARG A 80 1.95 18.15 -0.96
N PHE A 81 1.43 17.09 -1.56
CA PHE A 81 2.19 16.15 -2.37
C PHE A 81 1.56 16.10 -3.76
N LEU A 82 2.38 16.20 -4.80
CA LEU A 82 1.96 16.03 -6.19
C LEU A 82 2.41 14.66 -6.68
N LEU A 83 1.46 13.89 -7.20
CA LEU A 83 1.71 12.55 -7.70
C LEU A 83 1.26 12.42 -9.14
N GLU A 84 1.89 11.49 -9.83
CA GLU A 84 1.48 11.00 -11.14
C GLU A 84 1.13 9.51 -11.00
N ALA A 85 -0.04 9.12 -11.48
CA ALA A 85 -0.48 7.74 -11.52
C ALA A 85 -0.83 7.30 -12.95
N ARG A 86 -0.61 6.01 -13.19
CA ARG A 86 -1.09 5.30 -14.36
C ARG A 86 -1.74 3.98 -13.93
N SER A 87 -2.95 3.70 -14.43
CA SER A 87 -3.69 2.45 -14.22
C SER A 87 -3.71 2.00 -12.75
N ILE A 88 -3.95 2.93 -11.82
CA ILE A 88 -3.98 2.65 -10.37
C ILE A 88 -5.42 2.42 -9.91
N ASP A 89 -5.65 1.35 -9.17
CA ASP A 89 -6.88 1.05 -8.45
C ASP A 89 -7.16 2.14 -7.41
N VAL A 90 -8.29 2.83 -7.57
CA VAL A 90 -8.70 3.92 -6.67
C VAL A 90 -8.84 3.47 -5.21
N ARG A 91 -9.03 2.18 -4.96
CA ARG A 91 -9.05 1.58 -3.61
C ARG A 91 -7.72 1.68 -2.89
N ALA A 92 -6.62 1.97 -3.60
CA ALA A 92 -5.33 2.25 -2.97
C ALA A 92 -5.42 3.42 -1.98
N PHE A 93 -6.32 4.38 -2.21
CA PHE A 93 -6.49 5.49 -1.28
C PHE A 93 -7.13 5.09 0.05
N LEU A 94 -7.77 3.91 0.16
CA LEU A 94 -8.15 3.36 1.47
C LEU A 94 -6.91 2.96 2.28
N VAL A 95 -5.89 2.40 1.63
CA VAL A 95 -4.61 2.09 2.26
C VAL A 95 -3.96 3.37 2.78
N LEU A 96 -3.94 4.43 1.97
CA LEU A 96 -3.47 5.75 2.39
C LEU A 96 -4.31 6.31 3.56
N GLN A 97 -5.63 6.21 3.50
CA GLN A 97 -6.51 6.65 4.57
C GLN A 97 -6.16 5.97 5.90
N ASN A 98 -5.91 4.66 5.89
CA ASN A 98 -5.51 3.89 7.07
C ASN A 98 -4.15 4.30 7.62
N LEU A 99 -3.14 4.48 6.75
CA LEU A 99 -1.82 5.00 7.15
C LEU A 99 -1.93 6.36 7.84
N VAL A 100 -2.73 7.25 7.26
CA VAL A 100 -2.95 8.60 7.82
C VAL A 100 -3.72 8.53 9.14
N ALA A 101 -4.68 7.61 9.27
CA ALA A 101 -5.39 7.41 10.53
C ALA A 101 -4.43 7.01 11.66
N ARG A 102 -3.51 6.08 11.39
CA ARG A 102 -2.48 5.69 12.38
C ARG A 102 -1.54 6.83 12.70
N PHE A 103 -1.05 7.55 11.70
CA PHE A 103 -0.23 8.76 11.89
C PHE A 103 -0.97 9.80 12.76
N SER A 104 -2.24 10.07 12.47
CA SER A 104 -3.09 11.03 13.18
C SER A 104 -3.23 10.69 14.67
N ARG A 105 -3.28 9.40 14.99
CA ARG A 105 -3.43 8.90 16.36
C ARG A 105 -2.12 8.81 17.13
N ARG A 106 -1.03 8.40 16.47
CA ARG A 106 0.24 8.07 17.14
C ARG A 106 1.27 9.21 17.09
N VAL A 107 1.20 10.08 16.09
CA VAL A 107 2.23 11.10 15.82
C VAL A 107 1.67 12.51 15.96
N HIS A 108 0.80 12.93 15.03
CA HIS A 108 0.26 14.28 15.03
C HIS A 108 -1.10 14.34 14.37
N ARG A 109 -2.05 15.03 15.01
CA ARG A 109 -3.45 15.03 14.59
C ARG A 109 -3.62 15.59 13.18
N VAL A 110 -4.37 14.85 12.36
CA VAL A 110 -4.83 15.26 11.03
C VAL A 110 -6.31 15.64 11.13
N TYR A 111 -6.69 16.75 10.51
CA TYR A 111 -8.09 17.21 10.40
C TYR A 111 -8.71 16.87 9.05
N GLY A 112 -7.90 16.88 7.99
CA GLY A 112 -8.37 16.62 6.64
C GLY A 112 -7.28 16.10 5.72
N VAL A 113 -7.70 15.27 4.77
CA VAL A 113 -6.93 14.89 3.58
C VAL A 113 -7.85 15.00 2.38
N GLU A 114 -7.38 15.68 1.34
CA GLU A 114 -8.08 15.76 0.06
C GLU A 114 -7.14 15.24 -1.05
N VAL A 115 -7.62 14.24 -1.79
CA VAL A 115 -6.98 13.75 -3.01
C VAL A 115 -7.77 14.31 -4.18
N ARG A 116 -7.12 15.04 -5.09
CA ARG A 116 -7.79 15.69 -6.22
C ARG A 116 -7.01 15.55 -7.52
N SER A 117 -7.67 15.07 -8.57
CA SER A 117 -7.13 15.11 -9.92
C SER A 117 -6.87 16.55 -10.38
N LEU A 118 -5.76 16.78 -11.09
CA LEU A 118 -5.40 18.07 -11.66
C LEU A 118 -5.84 18.23 -13.12
N ALA A 119 -6.42 17.18 -13.71
CA ALA A 119 -6.97 17.24 -15.06
C ALA A 119 -8.23 18.12 -15.11
N PRO A 120 -8.55 18.75 -16.26
CA PRO A 120 -9.79 19.49 -16.44
C PRO A 120 -11.00 18.57 -16.20
N LEU A 121 -11.82 18.95 -15.21
CA LEU A 121 -12.90 18.15 -14.61
C LEU A 121 -14.02 17.84 -15.61
N ALA A 122 -13.83 16.81 -16.43
CA ALA A 122 -14.87 16.26 -17.29
C ALA A 122 -15.58 15.08 -16.60
N GLY A 123 -16.02 15.26 -15.35
CA GLY A 123 -16.86 14.29 -14.64
C GLY A 123 -16.29 13.75 -13.33
N ASP A 124 -15.95 14.65 -12.39
CA ASP A 124 -15.50 14.28 -11.05
C ASP A 124 -16.40 13.26 -10.37
N VAL A 125 -15.80 12.15 -9.95
CA VAL A 125 -16.46 11.17 -9.10
C VAL A 125 -15.91 11.30 -7.69
N HIS A 126 -16.78 11.65 -6.76
CA HIS A 126 -16.47 11.53 -5.34
C HIS A 126 -16.45 10.05 -4.96
N VAL A 127 -15.30 9.57 -4.53
CA VAL A 127 -15.14 8.19 -4.09
C VAL A 127 -15.46 8.13 -2.59
N LEU A 128 -16.38 7.24 -2.24
CA LEU A 128 -16.77 6.96 -0.87
C LEU A 128 -16.23 5.60 -0.48
N PHE A 129 -15.41 5.56 0.56
CA PHE A 129 -15.00 4.31 1.21
C PHE A 129 -15.99 4.02 2.34
N PRO A 130 -16.87 3.03 2.22
CA PRO A 130 -17.74 2.66 3.32
C PRO A 130 -16.91 2.10 4.48
N PRO A 131 -17.47 2.05 5.70
CA PRO A 131 -16.83 1.38 6.82
C PRO A 131 -16.43 -0.06 6.46
N LEU A 132 -15.24 -0.46 6.90
CA LEU A 132 -14.73 -1.81 6.71
C LEU A 132 -15.54 -2.79 7.58
N THR A 133 -16.02 -3.86 6.95
CA THR A 133 -16.81 -4.94 7.54
C THR A 133 -16.27 -6.28 7.02
N TRP A 134 -16.59 -7.39 7.69
CA TRP A 134 -16.20 -8.71 7.20
C TRP A 134 -16.76 -9.01 5.81
N ASP A 135 -17.95 -8.49 5.50
CA ASP A 135 -18.64 -8.75 4.24
C ASP A 135 -18.07 -7.95 3.06
N ASN A 136 -17.35 -6.86 3.31
CA ASN A 136 -16.84 -5.98 2.25
C ASN A 136 -15.31 -5.83 2.22
N ALA A 137 -14.57 -6.40 3.16
CA ALA A 137 -13.11 -6.28 3.21
C ALA A 137 -12.44 -6.68 1.90
N HIS A 138 -12.93 -7.75 1.27
CA HIS A 138 -12.45 -8.25 -0.01
C HIS A 138 -12.56 -7.24 -1.15
N ASP A 139 -13.58 -6.40 -1.12
CA ASP A 139 -13.93 -5.46 -2.19
C ASP A 139 -13.34 -4.07 -1.98
N LEU A 140 -12.96 -3.74 -0.73
CA LEU A 140 -12.52 -2.40 -0.35
C LEU A 140 -11.04 -2.13 -0.53
N TYR A 141 -10.20 -3.16 -0.48
CA TYR A 141 -8.77 -3.04 -0.77
C TYR A 141 -8.47 -3.23 -2.26
N PRO A 142 -7.29 -2.78 -2.75
CA PRO A 142 -6.88 -3.00 -4.13
C PRO A 142 -6.99 -4.47 -4.54
N GLY A 143 -7.48 -4.69 -5.76
CA GLY A 143 -7.69 -6.02 -6.28
C GLY A 143 -6.41 -6.70 -6.77
N LEU A 144 -6.50 -8.01 -6.96
CA LEU A 144 -5.49 -8.77 -7.68
C LEU A 144 -5.70 -8.56 -9.19
N SER A 145 -4.62 -8.32 -9.94
CA SER A 145 -4.71 -8.23 -11.40
C SER A 145 -5.22 -9.54 -12.02
N SER A 146 -5.99 -9.47 -13.10
CA SER A 146 -6.40 -10.63 -13.89
C SER A 146 -5.26 -11.16 -14.80
N PHE A 147 -4.12 -10.48 -14.85
CA PHE A 147 -2.97 -10.81 -15.69
C PHE A 147 -1.82 -11.48 -14.94
N ILE A 148 -2.04 -11.83 -13.66
CA ILE A 148 -1.02 -12.51 -12.84
C ILE A 148 -0.58 -13.82 -13.51
N SER A 149 0.71 -13.91 -13.75
CA SER A 149 1.38 -15.02 -14.41
C SER A 149 2.16 -15.91 -13.44
N VAL A 150 2.66 -15.33 -12.34
CA VAL A 150 3.33 -16.10 -11.28
C VAL A 150 2.33 -17.04 -10.59
N ARG A 151 2.79 -18.25 -10.28
CA ARG A 151 1.98 -19.19 -9.50
C ARG A 151 1.84 -18.69 -8.07
N VAL A 152 0.63 -18.72 -7.54
CA VAL A 152 0.33 -18.27 -6.17
C VAL A 152 -0.34 -19.40 -5.39
N GLN A 153 0.11 -19.63 -4.16
CA GLN A 153 -0.51 -20.54 -3.20
C GLN A 153 -0.69 -19.80 -1.88
N ILE A 154 -1.93 -19.69 -1.42
CA ILE A 154 -2.26 -19.05 -0.14
C ILE A 154 -3.00 -20.08 0.69
N GLU A 155 -2.44 -20.41 1.85
CA GLU A 155 -3.11 -21.24 2.85
C GLU A 155 -4.26 -20.45 3.49
N ASP A 156 -5.37 -21.14 3.76
CA ASP A 156 -6.44 -20.57 4.57
C ASP A 156 -5.92 -20.40 6.01
N PRO A 157 -5.86 -19.18 6.56
CA PRO A 157 -5.24 -18.94 7.85
C PRO A 157 -5.87 -19.72 9.02
N GLN A 158 -7.09 -20.28 8.83
CA GLN A 158 -7.94 -20.98 9.81
C GLN A 158 -8.32 -20.15 11.06
N ASP A 159 -7.43 -19.27 11.55
CA ASP A 159 -7.60 -18.31 12.63
C ASP A 159 -6.92 -16.97 12.26
N TYR A 160 -7.58 -15.86 12.59
CA TYR A 160 -6.98 -14.52 12.52
C TYR A 160 -6.00 -14.32 13.70
N HIS A 161 -4.96 -13.49 13.52
CA HIS A 161 -3.94 -13.15 14.55
C HIS A 161 -2.84 -14.21 14.80
N LYS A 162 -2.43 -14.97 13.78
CA LYS A 162 -1.22 -15.82 13.83
C LYS A 162 -0.06 -15.16 13.11
N GLY A 163 1.13 -15.73 13.32
CA GLY A 163 2.26 -15.44 12.46
C GLY A 163 1.96 -15.85 11.03
N ARG A 164 2.50 -15.10 10.07
CA ARG A 164 2.33 -15.36 8.63
C ARG A 164 3.66 -15.34 7.94
N ARG A 165 3.85 -16.23 6.98
CA ARG A 165 5.09 -16.36 6.22
C ARG A 165 4.77 -16.29 4.74
N CYS A 166 5.53 -15.50 4.02
CA CYS A 166 5.50 -15.48 2.56
C CYS A 166 6.88 -15.84 2.05
N VAL A 167 6.95 -16.86 1.18
CA VAL A 167 8.18 -17.28 0.50
C VAL A 167 8.00 -17.03 -0.99
N VAL A 168 8.98 -16.37 -1.59
CA VAL A 168 9.04 -16.09 -3.01
C VAL A 168 10.20 -16.86 -3.61
N GLU A 169 9.89 -17.78 -4.51
CA GLU A 169 10.85 -18.69 -5.13
C GLU A 169 11.09 -18.33 -6.60
N PHE A 170 12.35 -18.39 -7.02
CA PHE A 170 12.78 -18.25 -8.42
C PHE A 170 12.77 -19.60 -9.15
N GLN A 171 12.66 -19.55 -10.47
CA GLN A 171 12.71 -20.76 -11.32
C GLN A 171 14.11 -21.40 -11.38
N GLN A 172 15.16 -20.64 -11.09
CA GLN A 172 16.56 -21.04 -11.13
C GLN A 172 17.35 -20.25 -10.08
N PRO A 173 18.58 -20.67 -9.71
CA PRO A 173 19.44 -19.87 -8.86
C PRO A 173 19.64 -18.47 -9.43
N GLU A 174 19.56 -17.46 -8.57
CA GLU A 174 19.78 -16.08 -8.94
C GLU A 174 21.01 -15.48 -8.27
N VAL A 175 21.56 -14.44 -8.91
CA VAL A 175 22.66 -13.67 -8.33
C VAL A 175 22.16 -12.85 -7.14
N ARG A 176 23.06 -12.63 -6.17
CA ARG A 176 22.73 -11.97 -4.90
C ARG A 176 22.09 -10.59 -5.10
N GLU A 177 22.55 -9.82 -6.07
CA GLU A 177 22.04 -8.48 -6.36
C GLU A 177 20.54 -8.50 -6.73
N LYS A 178 20.09 -9.54 -7.44
CA LYS A 178 18.68 -9.69 -7.80
C LYS A 178 17.83 -10.09 -6.60
N LEU A 179 18.36 -10.97 -5.74
CA LEU A 179 17.71 -11.37 -4.48
C LEU A 179 17.57 -10.18 -3.52
N GLU A 180 18.60 -9.33 -3.41
CA GLU A 180 18.56 -8.11 -2.60
C GLU A 180 17.53 -7.10 -3.16
N LEU A 181 17.43 -6.97 -4.48
CA LEU A 181 16.42 -6.11 -5.11
C LEU A 181 14.99 -6.61 -4.85
N LEU A 182 14.75 -7.91 -4.95
CA LEU A 182 13.46 -8.50 -4.59
C LEU A 182 13.13 -8.25 -3.11
N ARG A 183 14.11 -8.45 -2.23
CA ARG A 183 13.97 -8.18 -0.80
C ARG A 183 13.61 -6.73 -0.52
N GLU A 184 14.20 -5.77 -1.24
CA GLU A 184 13.85 -4.35 -1.15
C GLU A 184 12.40 -4.09 -1.56
N TRP A 185 11.92 -4.70 -2.65
CA TRP A 185 10.53 -4.53 -3.10
C TRP A 185 9.53 -5.11 -2.10
N ILE A 186 9.83 -6.29 -1.53
CA ILE A 186 9.02 -6.88 -0.45
C ILE A 186 9.03 -5.99 0.79
N ASN A 187 10.19 -5.39 1.13
CA ASN A 187 10.31 -4.47 2.26
C ASN A 187 9.42 -3.24 2.11
N HIS A 188 9.31 -2.68 0.89
CA HIS A 188 8.42 -1.57 0.61
C HIS A 188 6.97 -1.91 0.97
N TRP A 189 6.50 -3.10 0.58
CA TRP A 189 5.17 -3.58 0.94
C TRP A 189 5.02 -3.87 2.42
N ALA A 190 5.96 -4.60 3.03
CA ALA A 190 5.90 -4.95 4.44
C ALA A 190 5.82 -3.69 5.33
N THR A 191 6.55 -2.63 4.97
CA THR A 191 6.50 -1.34 5.66
C THR A 191 5.08 -0.77 5.72
N ILE A 192 4.28 -0.88 4.65
CA ILE A 192 2.90 -0.37 4.66
C ILE A 192 2.02 -1.18 5.59
N VAL A 193 2.24 -2.50 5.64
CA VAL A 193 1.51 -3.41 6.52
C VAL A 193 1.81 -3.08 7.98
N GLU A 194 3.08 -2.92 8.36
CA GLU A 194 3.49 -2.56 9.73
C GLU A 194 2.98 -1.17 10.15
N LEU A 195 2.87 -0.24 9.20
CA LEU A 195 2.27 1.07 9.39
C LEU A 195 0.72 1.04 9.41
N GLY A 196 0.10 -0.14 9.40
CA GLY A 196 -1.35 -0.31 9.53
C GLY A 196 -2.14 0.11 8.30
N GLY A 197 -1.56 0.05 7.10
CA GLY A 197 -2.26 0.35 5.86
C GLY A 197 -3.44 -0.59 5.57
N TYR A 198 -3.43 -1.79 6.13
CA TYR A 198 -4.45 -2.82 5.94
C TYR A 198 -5.07 -3.18 7.29
N SER A 199 -6.13 -2.49 7.68
CA SER A 199 -6.89 -2.78 8.89
C SER A 199 -7.84 -3.97 8.72
N LEU A 200 -8.17 -4.62 9.84
CA LEU A 200 -9.23 -5.63 9.93
C LEU A 200 -10.59 -4.98 10.23
N PRO A 201 -11.72 -5.58 9.82
CA PRO A 201 -13.07 -5.10 10.18
C PRO A 201 -13.33 -4.94 11.68
N VAL A 202 -12.62 -5.70 12.51
CA VAL A 202 -12.80 -5.76 13.97
C VAL A 202 -11.95 -4.78 14.74
N ARG A 203 -11.03 -4.06 14.08
CA ARG A 203 -10.11 -3.11 14.72
C ARG A 203 -9.98 -1.84 13.91
N GLU A 204 -9.83 -0.71 14.59
CA GLU A 204 -9.47 0.50 13.86
C GLU A 204 -8.04 0.37 13.30
N ALA A 205 -7.76 1.02 12.17
CA ALA A 205 -6.44 0.95 11.51
C ALA A 205 -5.25 1.35 12.41
N HIS A 206 -5.51 2.17 13.42
CA HIS A 206 -4.50 2.60 14.37
C HIS A 206 -4.19 1.57 15.48
N GLU A 207 -5.03 0.55 15.63
CA GLU A 207 -4.95 -0.52 16.64
C GLU A 207 -4.39 -1.84 16.07
N ALA A 208 -4.59 -2.09 14.78
CA ALA A 208 -4.07 -3.27 14.09
C ALA A 208 -2.54 -3.27 14.09
N GLU A 209 -1.89 -4.37 14.49
CA GLU A 209 -0.43 -4.47 14.48
C GLU A 209 0.06 -5.61 13.58
N ALA A 210 1.14 -5.33 12.84
CA ALA A 210 1.88 -6.34 12.11
C ALA A 210 3.36 -6.11 12.42
N TRP A 211 4.08 -7.19 12.71
CA TRP A 211 5.48 -7.16 13.10
C TRP A 211 6.28 -8.12 12.23
N VAL A 212 7.16 -7.56 11.40
CA VAL A 212 8.12 -8.36 10.62
C VAL A 212 9.20 -8.87 11.58
N ASP A 213 9.27 -10.19 11.74
CA ASP A 213 10.34 -10.85 12.50
C ASP A 213 11.56 -11.09 11.61
N VAL A 214 11.32 -11.53 10.37
CA VAL A 214 12.36 -11.85 9.41
C VAL A 214 12.00 -11.32 8.02
N LEU A 215 12.95 -10.68 7.35
CA LEU A 215 12.94 -10.43 5.91
C LEU A 215 14.34 -10.68 5.36
N GLN A 216 14.53 -11.84 4.73
CA GLN A 216 15.86 -12.33 4.37
C GLN A 216 15.89 -13.10 3.06
N ILE A 217 17.08 -13.17 2.48
CA ILE A 217 17.41 -14.14 1.45
C ILE A 217 17.62 -15.47 2.16
N TYR A 218 16.78 -16.47 1.85
CA TYR A 218 16.85 -17.78 2.51
C TYR A 218 17.93 -18.65 1.86
N ASP A 219 17.97 -18.68 0.52
CA ASP A 219 18.99 -19.34 -0.30
C ASP A 219 19.10 -18.65 -1.68
N GLU A 220 19.88 -19.23 -2.61
CA GLU A 220 20.01 -18.71 -3.98
C GLU A 220 18.72 -18.78 -4.82
N TYR A 221 17.66 -19.40 -4.32
CA TYR A 221 16.37 -19.55 -4.99
C TYR A 221 15.27 -18.70 -4.37
N SER A 222 15.45 -18.15 -3.16
CA SER A 222 14.30 -17.65 -2.43
C SER A 222 14.56 -16.47 -1.49
N VAL A 223 13.53 -15.64 -1.37
CA VAL A 223 13.42 -14.57 -0.39
C VAL A 223 12.17 -14.83 0.44
N GLU A 224 12.28 -14.69 1.76
CA GLU A 224 11.15 -14.89 2.66
C GLU A 224 10.90 -13.65 3.53
N VAL A 225 9.63 -13.44 3.86
CA VAL A 225 9.18 -12.53 4.90
C VAL A 225 8.33 -13.29 5.91
N VAL A 226 8.64 -13.14 7.20
CA VAL A 226 7.93 -13.75 8.31
C VAL A 226 7.44 -12.67 9.24
N PHE A 227 6.13 -12.67 9.48
CA PHE A 227 5.47 -11.87 10.49
C PHE A 227 5.25 -12.73 11.74
N SER A 228 5.75 -12.30 12.88
CA SER A 228 5.44 -12.95 14.17
C SER A 228 4.00 -12.65 14.62
N LEU A 229 3.47 -11.52 14.16
CA LEU A 229 2.10 -11.08 14.33
C LEU A 229 1.62 -10.43 13.02
N PHE A 230 0.50 -10.88 12.48
CA PHE A 230 -0.12 -10.31 11.28
C PHE A 230 -1.59 -9.99 11.54
N GLU A 231 -1.88 -8.81 12.09
CA GLU A 231 -3.26 -8.33 12.29
C GLU A 231 -3.72 -7.40 11.17
N ALA A 232 -3.39 -7.78 9.93
CA ALA A 232 -3.83 -7.08 8.73
C ALA A 232 -4.88 -7.91 7.98
N ALA A 233 -5.64 -7.25 7.11
CA ALA A 233 -6.56 -7.94 6.21
C ALA A 233 -5.80 -8.84 5.23
N GLU A 234 -6.33 -10.03 4.92
CA GLU A 234 -5.73 -10.97 3.95
C GLU A 234 -5.58 -10.34 2.55
N GLU A 235 -6.40 -9.34 2.24
CA GLU A 235 -6.30 -8.56 1.01
C GLU A 235 -4.95 -7.82 0.89
N ALA A 236 -4.20 -7.63 1.97
CA ALA A 236 -2.86 -7.08 1.94
C ALA A 236 -1.89 -7.89 1.06
N TRP A 237 -2.13 -9.19 0.86
CA TRP A 237 -1.32 -10.03 -0.01
C TRP A 237 -1.51 -9.69 -1.49
N LYS A 238 -2.69 -9.17 -1.91
CA LYS A 238 -2.97 -8.89 -3.34
C LYS A 238 -2.00 -7.84 -3.92
N PRO A 239 -1.75 -6.69 -3.26
CA PRO A 239 -0.73 -5.74 -3.73
C PRO A 239 0.69 -6.27 -3.74
N LEU A 240 1.05 -7.15 -2.80
CA LEU A 240 2.35 -7.83 -2.85
C LEU A 240 2.45 -8.69 -4.11
N ILE A 241 1.44 -9.52 -4.39
CA ILE A 241 1.43 -10.41 -5.55
C ILE A 241 1.49 -9.61 -6.87
N ASN A 242 0.74 -8.52 -7.00
CA ASN A 242 0.84 -7.64 -8.18
C ASN A 242 2.29 -7.14 -8.38
N LEU A 243 2.91 -6.65 -7.31
CA LEU A 243 4.30 -6.18 -7.32
C LEU A 243 5.30 -7.29 -7.66
N LEU A 244 5.10 -8.51 -7.13
CA LEU A 244 5.95 -9.67 -7.40
C LEU A 244 5.80 -10.16 -8.84
N ASP A 245 4.59 -10.16 -9.41
CA ASP A 245 4.37 -10.54 -10.79
C ASP A 245 5.08 -9.56 -11.75
N ARG A 246 5.03 -8.25 -11.46
CA ARG A 246 5.83 -7.28 -12.21
C ARG A 246 7.32 -7.58 -12.13
N PHE A 247 7.84 -7.87 -10.94
CA PHE A 247 9.23 -8.27 -10.76
C PHE A 247 9.58 -9.49 -11.62
N SER A 248 8.68 -10.48 -11.67
CA SER A 248 8.80 -11.70 -12.46
C SER A 248 8.97 -11.42 -13.96
N ILE A 249 8.20 -10.45 -14.48
CA ILE A 249 8.20 -10.05 -15.88
C ILE A 249 9.44 -9.22 -16.25
N GLU A 250 9.82 -8.26 -15.40
CA GLU A 250 10.83 -7.25 -15.75
C GLU A 250 12.26 -7.64 -15.35
N ILE A 251 12.43 -8.42 -14.28
CA ILE A 251 13.73 -8.56 -13.59
C ILE A 251 14.19 -10.01 -13.49
N GLY A 252 13.32 -10.91 -13.02
CA GLY A 252 13.70 -12.32 -12.90
C GLY A 252 12.53 -13.24 -12.62
N SER A 253 12.49 -14.33 -13.37
CA SER A 253 11.34 -15.23 -13.41
C SER A 253 11.11 -15.96 -12.08
N LEU A 254 10.00 -15.59 -11.45
CA LEU A 254 9.50 -16.25 -10.23
C LEU A 254 8.79 -17.56 -10.60
N ALA A 255 8.97 -18.57 -9.77
CA ALA A 255 8.31 -19.87 -9.87
C ALA A 255 7.03 -19.91 -9.04
N LEU A 256 7.09 -19.45 -7.80
CA LEU A 256 6.02 -19.59 -6.82
C LEU A 256 6.07 -18.45 -5.79
N VAL A 257 4.88 -17.96 -5.43
CA VAL A 257 4.64 -17.19 -4.20
C VAL A 257 3.77 -18.04 -3.30
N SER A 258 4.29 -18.45 -2.15
CA SER A 258 3.57 -19.21 -1.13
C SER A 258 3.33 -18.34 0.10
N VAL A 259 2.09 -18.35 0.61
CA VAL A 259 1.71 -17.69 1.87
C VAL A 259 1.15 -18.74 2.82
N GLU A 260 1.80 -18.86 3.97
CA GLU A 260 1.52 -19.77 5.08
C GLU A 260 1.04 -18.97 6.30
#